data_AF-A0AAE0ZDS4-F1
#
_entry.id   AF-A0AAE0ZDS4-F1
#
_cell.length_a   1.000
_cell.length_b   1.000
_cell.length_c   1.000
_cell.angle_alpha   90.00
_cell.angle_beta   90.00
_cell.angle_gamma   90.00
#
_symmetry.space_group_name_H-M   'P 1'
#
loop_
_entity.id
_entity.type
_entity.pdbx_description
1 polymer ?
#
loop_
_entity_poly.entity_id
_entity_poly.type
_entity_poly.pdbx_seq_one_letter_code
_entity_poly.pdbx_strand_id
1 'polypeptide(L)' 'MASIIGSVSPFNETEDTWQAYAERLEHFFLANEIDSEAKKRAVLLSSMGVKPYKLLSNLVAPRKAGECSYTEIGMF' A
#
# COMPACT_ATOMS: atom_id res chain seq x y z
N MET A 1 -5.14 10.09 21.67
CA MET A 1 -4.12 9.55 20.74
C MET A 1 -4.81 8.46 19.95
N ALA A 2 -4.87 8.55 18.62
CA ALA A 2 -5.41 7.46 17.82
C ALA A 2 -4.44 6.27 17.93
N SER A 3 -4.90 5.17 18.51
CA SER A 3 -4.09 3.96 18.63
C SER A 3 -4.16 3.22 17.30
N ILE A 4 -3.01 2.92 16.69
CA ILE A 4 -2.99 2.08 15.49
C ILE A 4 -3.34 0.65 15.91
N ILE A 5 -4.31 0.06 15.24
CA ILE A 5 -4.76 -1.32 15.45
C ILE A 5 -4.09 -2.22 14.41
N GLY A 6 -3.21 -3.10 14.89
CA GLY A 6 -2.55 -4.13 14.10
C GLY A 6 -1.41 -3.64 13.20
N SER A 7 -0.95 -4.53 12.32
CA SER A 7 0.09 -4.26 11.31
C SER A 7 -0.16 -5.12 10.08
N VAL A 8 0.20 -4.62 8.89
CA VAL A 8 0.11 -5.37 7.64
C VAL A 8 1.48 -5.95 7.29
N SER A 9 1.56 -7.29 7.18
CA SER A 9 2.77 -7.95 6.72
C SER A 9 3.05 -7.63 5.24
N PRO A 10 4.32 -7.53 4.83
CA PRO A 10 4.68 -7.23 3.44
C PRO A 10 4.11 -8.22 2.43
N PHE A 11 3.97 -7.76 1.19
CA PHE A 11 3.54 -8.62 0.09
C PHE A 11 4.58 -9.73 -0.15
N ASN A 12 4.10 -10.96 -0.19
CA ASN A 12 4.90 -12.14 -0.50
C ASN A 12 4.33 -12.85 -1.73
N GLU A 13 5.02 -12.70 -2.87
CA GLU A 13 4.64 -13.31 -4.16
C GLU A 13 4.54 -14.84 -4.13
N THR A 14 5.13 -15.50 -3.13
CA THR A 14 5.10 -16.97 -2.99
C THR A 14 3.94 -17.49 -2.15
N GLU A 15 3.33 -16.63 -1.35
CA GLU A 15 2.30 -17.00 -0.36
C GLU A 15 0.96 -16.31 -0.62
N ASP A 16 0.95 -15.17 -1.31
CA ASP A 16 -0.22 -14.31 -1.42
C ASP A 16 -0.37 -13.75 -2.84
N THR A 17 -1.61 -13.43 -3.22
CA THR A 17 -1.88 -12.68 -4.46
C THR A 17 -1.87 -11.19 -4.18
N TRP A 18 -1.63 -10.36 -5.21
CA TRP A 18 -1.69 -8.91 -5.03
C TRP A 18 -3.08 -8.45 -4.57
N GLN A 19 -4.14 -9.12 -5.06
CA GLN A 19 -5.52 -8.87 -4.68
C GLN A 19 -5.76 -9.14 -3.19
N ALA A 20 -5.31 -10.29 -2.68
CA ALA A 20 -5.47 -10.62 -1.26
C ALA A 20 -4.65 -9.68 -0.35
N TYR A 21 -3.45 -9.27 -0.78
CA TYR A 21 -2.69 -8.23 -0.09
C TYR A 21 -3.41 -6.87 -0.07
N ALA A 22 -4.03 -6.49 -1.19
CA ALA A 22 -4.83 -5.28 -1.31
C ALA A 22 -6.05 -5.31 -0.37
N GLU A 23 -6.80 -6.41 -0.31
CA GLU A 23 -7.92 -6.62 0.63
C GLU A 23 -7.48 -6.48 2.09
N ARG A 24 -6.33 -7.05 2.46
CA ARG A 24 -5.76 -6.92 3.82
C ARG A 24 -5.44 -5.46 4.16
N LEU A 25 -4.96 -4.69 3.19
CA LEU A 25 -4.75 -3.25 3.37
C LEU A 25 -6.06 -2.48 3.55
N GLU A 26 -7.12 -2.83 2.81
CA GLU A 26 -8.44 -2.21 2.98
C GLU A 26 -8.99 -2.43 4.38
N HIS A 27 -8.90 -3.65 4.89
CA HIS A 27 -9.28 -3.95 6.28
C HIS A 27 -8.46 -3.15 7.29
N PHE A 28 -7.16 -2.99 7.05
CA PHE A 28 -6.32 -2.15 7.89
C PHE A 28 -6.74 -0.68 7.85
N PHE A 29 -7.08 -0.14 6.68
CA PHE A 29 -7.59 1.22 6.55
C PHE A 29 -8.91 1.43 7.27
N LEU A 30 -9.84 0.49 7.13
CA LEU A 30 -11.13 0.52 7.80
C LEU A 30 -10.96 0.47 9.33
N ALA A 31 -10.11 -0.42 9.84
CA ALA A 31 -9.88 -0.58 11.27
C ALA A 31 -9.21 0.65 11.91
N ASN A 32 -8.45 1.42 11.13
CA ASN A 32 -7.68 2.58 11.60
C ASN A 32 -8.30 3.93 11.17
N GLU A 33 -9.52 3.92 10.62
CA GLU A 33 -10.21 5.12 10.14
C GLU A 33 -9.34 5.94 9.15
N ILE A 34 -8.61 5.24 8.28
CA ILE A 34 -7.74 5.83 7.26
C ILE A 34 -8.57 6.06 5.99
N ASP A 35 -9.06 7.28 5.85
CA ASP A 35 -9.89 7.75 4.74
C ASP A 35 -9.09 8.52 3.67
N SER A 36 -8.10 9.31 4.10
CA SER A 36 -7.28 10.14 3.23
C SER A 36 -6.46 9.31 2.25
N GLU A 37 -6.60 9.63 0.96
CA GLU A 37 -5.84 9.00 -0.12
C GLU A 37 -4.32 9.08 0.11
N ALA A 38 -3.84 10.22 0.63
CA ALA A 38 -2.43 10.41 0.96
C ALA A 38 -1.94 9.43 2.05
N LYS A 39 -2.79 9.15 3.06
CA LYS A 39 -2.47 8.18 4.12
C LYS A 39 -2.52 6.74 3.59
N LYS A 40 -3.54 6.38 2.80
CA LYS A 40 -3.65 5.05 2.17
C LYS A 40 -2.43 4.74 1.30
N ARG A 41 -2.04 5.69 0.46
CA ARG A 41 -0.80 5.61 -0.34
C ARG A 41 0.44 5.46 0.53
N ALA A 42 0.60 6.29 1.56
CA ALA A 42 1.78 6.23 2.42
C ALA A 42 1.92 4.86 3.09
N VAL A 43 0.81 4.31 3.62
CA VAL A 43 0.80 2.98 4.22
C VAL A 43 1.13 1.92 3.17
N LEU A 44 0.43 1.89 2.03
CA LEU A 44 0.69 0.94 0.93
C LEU A 44 2.17 0.92 0.51
N LEU A 45 2.77 2.10 0.28
CA LEU A 45 4.18 2.23 -0.10
C LEU A 45 5.13 1.75 0.99
N SER A 46 4.79 2.01 2.26
CA SER A 46 5.62 1.58 3.40
C SER A 46 5.49 0.09 3.72
N SER A 47 4.32 -0.51 3.46
CA SER A 47 4.02 -1.88 3.86
C SER A 47 4.27 -2.91 2.75
N MET A 48 4.23 -2.55 1.46
CA MET A 48 4.32 -3.53 0.36
C MET A 48 5.64 -4.30 0.29
N GLY A 49 6.71 -3.77 0.88
CA GLY A 49 8.04 -4.40 0.88
C GLY A 49 8.90 -4.00 -0.32
N VAL A 50 10.19 -4.36 -0.24
CA VAL A 50 11.24 -3.80 -1.11
C VAL A 50 11.06 -4.15 -2.59
N LYS A 51 10.72 -5.40 -2.92
CA LYS A 51 10.55 -5.86 -4.30
C LYS A 51 9.43 -5.12 -5.05
N PRO A 52 8.16 -5.15 -4.58
CA PRO A 52 7.07 -4.44 -5.26
C PRO A 52 7.26 -2.93 -5.24
N TYR A 53 7.83 -2.35 -4.17
CA TYR A 53 8.14 -0.93 -4.15
C TYR A 53 9.15 -0.54 -5.24
N LYS A 54 10.21 -1.33 -5.43
CA LYS A 54 11.20 -1.10 -6.49
C LYS A 54 10.57 -1.21 -7.89
N LEU A 55 9.70 -2.20 -8.10
CA LEU A 55 8.97 -2.35 -9.35
C LEU A 55 8.09 -1.13 -9.62
N LEU A 56 7.29 -0.72 -8.64
CA LEU A 56 6.45 0.47 -8.75
C LEU A 56 7.28 1.72 -9.04
N SER A 57 8.37 1.93 -8.31
CA SER A 57 9.27 3.08 -8.50
C SER A 57 9.87 3.12 -9.90
N ASN A 58 10.16 1.96 -10.50
CA ASN A 58 10.64 1.88 -11.88
C ASN A 58 9.52 2.20 -12.89
N LEU A 59 8.28 1.78 -12.62
CA LEU A 59 7.13 2.02 -13.48
C LEU A 59 6.70 3.49 -13.51
N VAL A 60 6.81 4.20 -12.38
CA VAL A 60 6.38 5.60 -12.29
C VAL A 60 7.48 6.61 -12.63
N ALA A 61 8.72 6.15 -12.85
CA ALA A 61 9.84 7.01 -13.20
C ALA A 61 9.53 7.83 -14.47
N PRO A 62 9.90 9.13 -14.53
CA PRO A 62 10.76 9.87 -13.59
C PRO A 62 10.03 10.45 -12.35
N ARG A 63 8.72 10.23 -12.19
CA ARG A 63 7.95 10.69 -11.02
C ARG A 63 8.27 9.84 -9.80
N LYS A 64 8.09 10.39 -8.59
CA LYS A 64 8.23 9.59 -7.36
C LYS A 64 6.95 8.80 -7.09
N ALA A 65 7.07 7.59 -6.57
CA ALA A 65 5.91 6.76 -6.21
C ALA A 65 4.98 7.44 -5.17
N GLY A 66 5.54 8.29 -4.32
CA GLY A 66 4.77 9.11 -3.37
C GLY A 66 4.07 10.33 -3.98
N GLU A 67 4.25 10.60 -5.28
CA GLU A 67 3.58 11.70 -6.00
C GLU A 67 2.40 11.18 -6.84
N CYS A 68 2.36 9.88 -7.16
CA CYS A 68 1.26 9.24 -7.87
C CYS A 68 0.01 9.09 -6.98
N SER A 69 -1.17 9.10 -7.57
CA SER A 69 -2.42 8.86 -6.85
C SER A 69 -2.49 7.40 -6.36
N TYR A 70 -3.31 7.13 -5.35
CA TYR A 70 -3.50 5.77 -4.85
C TYR A 70 -4.13 4.85 -5.91
N THR A 71 -5.01 5.42 -6.74
CA THR A 71 -5.64 4.73 -7.87
C THR A 71 -4.66 4.42 -9.00
N GLU A 72 -3.66 5.28 -9.25
CA GLU A 72 -2.62 5.07 -10.28
C GLU A 72 -1.67 3.92 -9.91
N ILE A 73 -1.42 3.67 -8.62
CA ILE A 73 -0.39 2.73 -8.15
C ILE A 73 -0.90 1.32 -7.83
N GLY A 74 -2.15 0.99 -8.19
CA GLY A 74 -2.58 -0.41 -8.32
C GLY A 74 -3.60 -0.90 -7.31
N MET A 75 -4.52 -0.04 -6.84
CA MET A 75 -5.78 -0.51 -6.27
C MET A 75 -6.94 0.07 -7.10
N PHE A 76 -7.49 -0.79 -7.97
CA PHE A 76 -8.72 -0.57 -8.72
C PHE A 76 -9.93 -0.75 -7.79
#